data_AF-A0A1F7SEF5-F1
#
_entry.id   AF-A0A1F7SEF5-F1
#
_cell.length_a   1.000
_cell.length_b   1.000
_cell.length_c   1.000
_cell.angle_alpha   90.00
_cell.angle_beta   90.00
_cell.angle_gamma   90.00
#
_symmetry.space_group_name_H-M   'P 1'
#
loop_
_entity.id
_entity.type
_entity.pdbx_description
1 polymer ?
#
loop_
_entity_poly.entity_id
_entity_poly.type
_entity_poly.pdbx_seq_one_letter_code
_entity_poly.pdbx_strand_id
1 'polypeptide(L)'
;MNIISFYILTTAREETSMIRLKGKLIGNYNYTYSYKDTKVTHKIKEYYNAENKIRYVELKKETKKGKNFVRLPKSIWITKDGYPPLSTDGAAKVAHGKKLSLFFAGLPTVQSKEHIKIFDDVLRNELRKIGLDYNQLSKSLKERPVAKEVGITGFIYQKPGEINNKISDKFLPMVLKAYSRVLESEPAKCPVHLWRERIIGKQAIVEFHLFKDEGFDVPLSAQRAFFTMMMDDREPEE
;
A
#
# COMPACT_ATOMS: atom_id res chain seq x y z
N MET A 1 -10.54 -8.95 -48.24
CA MET A 1 -9.64 -8.81 -47.06
C MET A 1 -10.27 -7.80 -46.11
N ASN A 2 -10.90 -8.28 -45.04
CA ASN A 2 -11.61 -7.44 -44.06
C ASN A 2 -10.67 -7.07 -42.91
N ILE A 3 -10.08 -5.87 -42.98
CA ILE A 3 -9.17 -5.32 -41.97
C ILE A 3 -9.92 -4.92 -40.67
N ILE A 4 -11.25 -4.79 -40.75
CA ILE A 4 -12.10 -4.32 -39.65
C ILE A 4 -12.35 -5.42 -38.59
N SER A 5 -12.39 -6.71 -38.99
CA SER A 5 -12.60 -7.81 -38.03
C SER A 5 -11.41 -8.07 -37.11
N PHE A 6 -10.18 -7.71 -37.50
CA PHE A 6 -9.00 -7.91 -36.65
C PHE A 6 -8.87 -6.86 -35.54
N TYR A 7 -9.39 -5.64 -35.75
CA TYR A 7 -9.30 -4.55 -34.77
C TYR A 7 -10.33 -4.66 -33.64
N ILE A 8 -11.49 -5.28 -33.90
CA ILE A 8 -12.54 -5.49 -32.88
C ILE A 8 -12.19 -6.69 -31.98
N LEU A 9 -11.52 -7.71 -32.51
CA LEU A 9 -11.11 -8.90 -31.73
C LEU A 9 -9.87 -8.65 -30.82
N THR A 10 -9.05 -7.65 -31.13
CA THR A 10 -7.91 -7.27 -30.26
C THR A 10 -8.31 -6.33 -29.13
N THR A 11 -9.32 -5.48 -29.34
CA THR A 11 -9.83 -4.56 -28.31
C THR A 11 -10.81 -5.24 -27.34
N ALA A 12 -11.58 -6.22 -27.80
CA ALA A 12 -12.47 -7.01 -26.93
C ALA A 12 -11.73 -7.97 -25.96
N ARG A 13 -10.42 -8.19 -26.16
CA ARG A 13 -9.58 -9.04 -25.28
C ARG A 13 -8.99 -8.30 -24.08
N GLU A 14 -9.03 -6.97 -24.04
CA GLU A 14 -8.50 -6.19 -22.90
C GLU A 14 -9.47 -6.07 -21.71
N GLU A 15 -10.72 -6.51 -21.86
CA GLU A 15 -11.70 -6.64 -20.77
C GLU A 15 -11.80 -8.08 -20.23
N THR A 16 -10.72 -8.86 -20.29
CA THR A 16 -10.60 -10.06 -19.46
C THR A 16 -10.71 -9.66 -17.99
N SER A 17 -11.76 -10.14 -17.35
CA SER A 17 -12.13 -9.97 -15.94
C SER A 17 -10.96 -9.65 -15.01
N MET A 18 -10.85 -8.41 -14.54
CA MET A 18 -9.93 -8.11 -13.44
C MET A 18 -10.26 -9.02 -12.26
N ILE A 19 -9.24 -9.69 -11.73
CA ILE A 19 -9.37 -10.53 -10.53
C ILE A 19 -10.08 -9.71 -9.44
N ARG A 20 -11.19 -10.24 -8.93
CA ARG A 20 -11.92 -9.58 -7.85
C ARG A 20 -11.03 -9.58 -6.59
N LEU A 21 -10.48 -8.42 -6.24
CA LEU A 21 -9.58 -8.32 -5.09
C LEU A 21 -10.30 -8.40 -3.74
N LYS A 22 -11.52 -7.85 -3.66
CA LYS A 22 -12.28 -7.71 -2.41
C LYS A 22 -13.40 -8.75 -2.30
N GLY A 23 -13.31 -9.61 -1.29
CA GLY A 23 -14.28 -10.66 -1.00
C GLY A 23 -15.24 -10.32 0.15
N LYS A 24 -15.59 -11.33 0.97
CA LYS A 24 -16.49 -11.18 2.13
C LYS A 24 -15.77 -10.47 3.28
N LEU A 25 -16.49 -9.64 4.03
CA LEU A 25 -15.97 -9.04 5.25
C LEU A 25 -15.81 -10.14 6.32
N ILE A 26 -14.60 -10.30 6.84
CA ILE A 26 -14.26 -11.30 7.88
C ILE A 26 -13.77 -10.66 9.18
N GLY A 27 -13.41 -9.38 9.16
CA GLY A 27 -12.94 -8.68 10.34
C GLY A 27 -13.29 -7.19 10.33
N ASN A 28 -13.64 -6.65 11.50
CA ASN A 28 -13.89 -5.23 11.70
C ASN A 28 -13.43 -4.80 13.08
N TYR A 29 -12.23 -4.25 13.16
CA TYR A 29 -11.55 -3.94 14.40
C TYR A 29 -11.43 -2.42 14.56
N ASN A 30 -11.65 -1.96 15.79
CA ASN A 30 -11.35 -0.58 16.18
C ASN A 30 -10.35 -0.64 17.34
N TYR A 31 -9.17 -0.06 17.15
CA TYR A 31 -8.14 0.01 18.18
C TYR A 31 -7.78 1.46 18.44
N THR A 32 -7.82 1.87 19.70
CA THR A 32 -7.42 3.21 20.13
C THR A 32 -6.48 3.06 21.31
N TYR A 33 -5.37 3.77 21.27
CA TYR A 33 -4.48 3.90 22.41
C TYR A 33 -3.97 5.34 22.53
N SER A 34 -3.54 5.66 23.75
CA SER A 34 -2.87 6.91 24.06
C SER A 34 -1.52 6.59 24.68
N TYR A 35 -0.50 7.36 24.33
CA TYR A 35 0.80 7.31 24.97
C TYR A 35 1.31 8.74 25.14
N LYS A 36 1.45 9.16 26.42
CA LYS A 36 1.57 10.57 26.79
C LYS A 36 0.46 11.39 26.11
N ASP A 37 0.79 12.49 25.45
CA ASP A 37 -0.17 13.37 24.76
C ASP A 37 -0.53 12.90 23.34
N THR A 38 0.05 11.79 22.88
CA THR A 38 -0.22 11.25 21.54
C THR A 38 -1.37 10.26 21.60
N LYS A 39 -2.43 10.50 20.82
CA LYS A 39 -3.54 9.58 20.63
C LYS A 39 -3.45 8.96 19.25
N VAL A 40 -3.63 7.64 19.18
CA VAL A 40 -3.64 6.90 17.93
C VAL A 40 -4.93 6.10 17.82
N THR A 41 -5.59 6.21 16.68
CA THR A 41 -6.83 5.48 16.37
C THR A 41 -6.64 4.70 15.07
N HIS A 42 -7.09 3.46 15.06
CA HIS A 42 -7.12 2.58 13.90
C HIS A 42 -8.54 2.03 13.73
N LYS A 43 -9.03 2.06 12.50
CA LYS A 43 -10.22 1.31 12.07
C LYS A 43 -9.79 0.41 10.93
N ILE A 44 -9.89 -0.89 11.13
CA ILE A 44 -9.40 -1.91 10.20
C ILE A 44 -10.60 -2.75 9.78
N LYS A 45 -10.80 -2.86 8.47
CA LYS A 45 -11.75 -3.82 7.88
C LYS A 45 -10.97 -4.83 7.06
N GLU A 46 -11.21 -6.09 7.33
CA GLU A 46 -10.54 -7.21 6.66
C GLU A 46 -11.54 -7.99 5.84
N TYR A 47 -11.16 -8.29 4.60
CA TYR A 47 -11.99 -9.00 3.64
C TYR A 47 -11.19 -10.17 3.06
N TYR A 48 -11.87 -11.28 2.80
CA TYR A 48 -11.27 -12.46 2.20
C TYR A 48 -12.05 -12.90 0.96
N ASN A 49 -11.34 -13.04 -0.16
CA ASN A 49 -11.84 -13.68 -1.37
C ASN A 49 -11.36 -15.14 -1.38
N ALA A 50 -12.24 -16.07 -1.03
CA ALA A 50 -11.94 -17.50 -0.97
C ALA A 50 -11.61 -18.10 -2.35
N GLU A 51 -12.28 -17.67 -3.42
CA GLU A 51 -12.06 -18.16 -4.78
C GLU A 51 -10.62 -17.91 -5.23
N ASN A 52 -10.10 -16.71 -4.94
CA ASN A 52 -8.77 -16.28 -5.38
C ASN A 52 -7.71 -16.36 -4.27
N LYS A 53 -8.12 -16.77 -3.06
CA LYS A 53 -7.30 -16.78 -1.83
C LYS A 53 -6.62 -15.43 -1.55
N ILE A 54 -7.36 -14.34 -1.73
CA ILE A 54 -6.85 -12.97 -1.54
C ILE A 54 -7.37 -12.41 -0.22
N ARG A 55 -6.47 -11.90 0.60
CA ARG A 55 -6.79 -11.07 1.76
C ARG A 55 -6.63 -9.61 1.39
N TYR A 56 -7.65 -8.83 1.73
CA TYR A 56 -7.72 -7.39 1.46
C TYR A 56 -8.05 -6.65 2.76
N VAL A 57 -7.21 -5.70 3.15
CA VAL A 57 -7.37 -4.93 4.37
C VAL A 57 -7.53 -3.45 4.03
N GLU A 58 -8.59 -2.83 4.55
CA GLU A 58 -8.79 -1.38 4.54
C GLU A 58 -8.45 -0.83 5.92
N LEU A 59 -7.49 0.09 5.96
CA LEU A 59 -7.08 0.78 7.16
C LEU A 59 -7.44 2.26 7.09
N LYS A 60 -8.07 2.75 8.15
CA LYS A 60 -8.10 4.18 8.48
C LYS A 60 -7.31 4.39 9.77
N LYS A 61 -6.32 5.27 9.73
CA LYS A 61 -5.46 5.57 10.89
C LYS A 61 -5.42 7.06 11.14
N GLU A 62 -5.39 7.46 12.39
CA GLU A 62 -5.03 8.83 12.79
C GLU A 62 -4.12 8.77 14.01
N THR A 63 -2.93 9.35 13.89
CA THR A 63 -2.05 9.71 14.99
C THR A 63 -2.17 11.22 15.20
N LYS A 64 -2.46 11.66 16.43
CA LYS A 64 -2.71 13.07 16.76
C LYS A 64 -2.03 13.46 18.07
N LYS A 65 -1.44 14.66 18.10
CA LYS A 65 -0.89 15.32 19.30
C LYS A 65 -1.13 16.83 19.18
N GLY A 66 -2.02 17.38 20.01
CA GLY A 66 -2.45 18.77 19.91
C GLY A 66 -3.02 19.11 18.51
N LYS A 67 -2.41 20.09 17.84
CA LYS A 67 -2.76 20.49 16.46
C LYS A 67 -2.08 19.63 15.37
N ASN A 68 -1.04 18.86 15.73
CA ASN A 68 -0.33 17.99 14.78
C ASN A 68 -1.10 16.69 14.59
N PHE A 69 -1.13 16.20 13.35
CA PHE A 69 -1.69 14.89 13.02
C PHE A 69 -1.03 14.26 11.80
N VAL A 70 -1.03 12.93 11.76
CA VAL A 70 -0.85 12.12 10.57
C VAL A 70 -2.10 11.26 10.44
N ARG A 71 -2.86 11.45 9.36
CA ARG A 71 -4.09 10.73 9.09
C ARG A 71 -3.95 9.96 7.79
N LEU A 72 -4.25 8.68 7.84
CA LEU A 72 -4.45 7.82 6.67
C LEU A 72 -5.96 7.67 6.46
N PRO A 73 -6.63 8.55 5.69
CA PRO A 73 -8.07 8.42 5.40
C PRO A 73 -8.41 7.12 4.64
N LYS A 74 -7.46 6.60 3.86
CA LYS A 74 -7.61 5.34 3.11
C LYS A 74 -6.23 4.75 2.83
N SER A 75 -5.92 3.66 3.52
CA SER A 75 -4.78 2.77 3.30
C SER A 75 -5.29 1.38 2.99
N ILE A 76 -4.66 0.69 2.04
CA ILE A 76 -5.05 -0.65 1.61
C ILE A 76 -3.84 -1.55 1.60
N TRP A 77 -4.03 -2.77 2.11
CA TRP A 77 -3.05 -3.85 2.07
C TRP A 77 -3.67 -5.08 1.42
N ILE A 78 -2.96 -5.72 0.50
CA ILE A 78 -3.43 -6.93 -0.18
C ILE A 78 -2.36 -8.00 -0.10
N THR A 79 -2.73 -9.21 0.34
CA THR A 79 -1.82 -10.35 0.43
C THR A 79 -2.44 -11.58 -0.25
N LYS A 80 -1.58 -12.36 -0.91
CA LYS A 80 -1.90 -13.64 -1.55
C LYS A 80 -0.63 -14.48 -1.60
N ASP A 81 -0.73 -15.76 -1.24
CA ASP A 81 0.42 -16.67 -1.29
C ASP A 81 1.03 -16.74 -2.69
N GLY A 82 2.36 -16.68 -2.76
CA GLY A 82 3.09 -16.66 -4.03
C GLY A 82 3.15 -15.28 -4.72
N TYR A 83 2.62 -14.21 -4.11
CA TYR A 83 2.72 -12.84 -4.64
C TYR A 83 3.22 -11.83 -3.60
N PRO A 84 3.93 -10.76 -4.02
CA PRO A 84 4.37 -9.72 -3.09
C PRO A 84 3.16 -8.98 -2.52
N PRO A 85 3.17 -8.60 -1.23
CA PRO A 85 2.05 -7.87 -0.66
C PRO A 85 1.99 -6.46 -1.25
N LEU A 86 0.79 -6.00 -1.60
CA LEU A 86 0.56 -4.60 -1.95
C LEU A 86 0.36 -3.78 -0.68
N SER A 87 1.02 -2.63 -0.60
CA SER A 87 0.73 -1.61 0.41
C SER A 87 0.48 -0.25 -0.26
N THR A 88 -0.54 0.46 0.22
CA THR A 88 -0.87 1.82 -0.22
C THR A 88 -1.24 2.69 0.96
N ASP A 89 -0.79 3.95 0.94
CA ASP A 89 -1.13 4.93 1.97
C ASP A 89 -1.46 6.27 1.31
N GLY A 90 -2.72 6.69 1.38
CA GLY A 90 -3.06 8.10 1.24
C GLY A 90 -2.96 8.76 2.60
N ALA A 91 -2.04 9.70 2.77
CA ALA A 91 -1.84 10.42 4.02
C ALA A 91 -2.15 11.92 3.89
N ALA A 92 -2.78 12.46 4.92
CA ALA A 92 -2.91 13.88 5.20
C ALA A 92 -2.19 14.18 6.50
N LYS A 93 -1.26 15.12 6.49
CA LYS A 93 -0.37 15.40 7.62
C LYS A 93 -0.28 16.90 7.91
N VAL A 94 -0.37 17.22 9.19
CA VAL A 94 0.09 18.50 9.76
C VAL A 94 1.12 18.17 10.83
N ALA A 95 2.37 18.56 10.62
CA ALA A 95 3.42 18.45 11.63
C ALA A 95 4.36 19.65 11.52
N HIS A 96 4.82 20.16 12.66
CA HIS A 96 5.73 21.32 12.72
C HIS A 96 5.22 22.53 11.91
N GLY A 97 3.91 22.79 11.96
CA GLY A 97 3.27 23.87 11.20
C GLY A 97 3.18 23.65 9.68
N LYS A 98 3.72 22.55 9.15
CA LYS A 98 3.71 22.22 7.72
C LYS A 98 2.54 21.30 7.39
N LYS A 99 1.85 21.60 6.29
CA LYS A 99 0.81 20.76 5.69
C LYS A 99 1.41 19.93 4.57
N LEU A 100 1.03 18.66 4.49
CA LEU A 100 1.43 17.75 3.42
C LEU A 100 0.31 16.75 3.15
N SER A 101 0.04 16.51 1.88
CA SER A 101 -0.67 15.31 1.44
C SER A 101 0.29 14.42 0.67
N LEU A 102 0.19 13.11 0.86
CA LEU A 102 0.97 12.16 0.10
C LEU A 102 0.13 10.95 -0.29
N PHE A 103 0.52 10.31 -1.38
CA PHE A 103 0.04 9.01 -1.75
C PHE A 103 1.24 8.11 -2.03
N PHE A 104 1.32 6.99 -1.31
CA PHE A 104 2.30 5.93 -1.51
C PHE A 104 1.58 4.70 -2.06
N ALA A 105 2.25 4.02 -2.98
CA ALA A 105 1.93 2.65 -3.36
C ALA A 105 3.22 1.90 -3.65
N GLY A 106 3.33 0.67 -3.16
CA GLY A 106 4.50 -0.13 -3.43
C GLY A 106 4.35 -1.63 -3.19
N LEU A 107 5.27 -2.37 -3.83
CA LEU A 107 5.49 -3.79 -3.65
C LEU A 107 6.89 -4.02 -3.11
N PRO A 108 7.07 -4.96 -2.19
CA PRO A 108 8.40 -5.39 -1.80
C PRO A 108 9.12 -6.15 -2.95
N THR A 109 10.44 -5.96 -3.11
CA THR A 109 11.23 -6.37 -4.31
C THR A 109 11.97 -7.72 -4.25
N VAL A 110 12.05 -8.38 -3.09
CA VAL A 110 12.75 -9.66 -2.90
C VAL A 110 12.04 -10.88 -3.49
N GLN A 111 10.79 -10.76 -3.94
CA GLN A 111 9.99 -11.92 -4.37
C GLN A 111 10.19 -12.29 -5.84
N SER A 112 10.08 -11.31 -6.75
CA SER A 112 10.12 -11.59 -8.18
C SER A 112 10.44 -10.33 -8.97
N LYS A 113 11.50 -10.40 -9.78
CA LYS A 113 11.82 -9.36 -10.77
C LYS A 113 10.71 -9.20 -11.81
N GLU A 114 10.02 -10.28 -12.14
CA GLU A 114 8.89 -10.26 -13.07
C GLU A 114 7.70 -9.49 -12.50
N HIS A 115 7.29 -9.81 -11.26
CA HIS A 115 6.18 -9.10 -10.60
C HIS A 115 6.45 -7.60 -10.47
N ILE A 116 7.69 -7.23 -10.12
CA ILE A 116 8.14 -5.83 -10.08
C ILE A 116 8.00 -5.18 -11.46
N LYS A 117 8.47 -5.85 -12.50
CA LYS A 117 8.40 -5.32 -13.88
C LYS A 117 6.96 -5.09 -14.30
N ILE A 118 6.06 -6.07 -14.09
CA ILE A 118 4.63 -5.96 -14.41
C ILE A 118 4.02 -4.76 -13.68
N PHE A 119 4.27 -4.64 -12.37
CA PHE A 119 3.72 -3.55 -11.56
C PHE A 119 4.22 -2.18 -12.02
N ASP A 120 5.52 -2.03 -12.20
CA ASP A 120 6.17 -0.79 -12.63
C ASP A 120 5.72 -0.36 -14.04
N ASP A 121 5.63 -1.30 -14.99
CA ASP A 121 5.25 -0.99 -16.37
C ASP A 121 3.79 -0.55 -16.47
N VAL A 122 2.87 -1.20 -15.74
CA VAL A 122 1.47 -0.78 -15.69
C VAL A 122 1.34 0.60 -15.04
N LEU A 123 2.01 0.85 -13.92
CA LEU A 123 1.98 2.16 -13.26
C LEU A 123 2.59 3.26 -14.12
N ARG A 124 3.67 2.99 -14.85
CA ARG A 124 4.27 3.95 -15.80
C ARG A 124 3.26 4.36 -16.85
N ASN A 125 2.50 3.41 -17.40
CA ASN A 125 1.49 3.69 -18.41
C ASN A 125 0.29 4.45 -17.83
N GLU A 126 -0.23 4.03 -16.68
CA GLU A 126 -1.40 4.67 -16.06
C GLU A 126 -1.11 6.08 -15.54
N LEU A 127 0.05 6.31 -14.92
CA LEU A 127 0.45 7.65 -14.45
C LEU A 127 0.71 8.62 -15.60
N ARG A 128 1.25 8.13 -16.73
CA ARG A 128 1.47 8.98 -17.92
C ARG A 128 0.16 9.57 -18.45
N LYS A 129 -0.95 8.83 -18.38
CA LYS A 129 -2.28 9.31 -18.82
C LYS A 129 -2.77 10.54 -18.05
N ILE A 130 -2.27 10.76 -16.85
CA ILE A 130 -2.61 11.90 -15.99
C ILE A 130 -1.44 12.90 -15.87
N GLY A 131 -0.46 12.84 -16.76
CA GLY A 131 0.67 13.77 -16.82
C GLY A 131 1.70 13.60 -15.71
N LEU A 132 1.84 12.40 -15.14
CA LEU A 132 2.83 12.11 -14.10
C LEU A 132 3.90 11.12 -14.60
N ASP A 133 5.16 11.37 -14.24
CA ASP A 133 6.28 10.47 -14.54
C ASP A 133 6.54 9.50 -13.37
N TYR A 134 6.31 8.22 -13.62
CA TYR A 134 6.59 7.15 -12.65
C TYR A 134 8.05 7.14 -12.19
N ASN A 135 9.02 7.30 -13.10
CA ASN A 135 10.44 7.18 -12.75
C ASN A 135 10.85 8.32 -11.82
N GLN A 136 10.36 9.53 -12.06
CA GLN A 136 10.56 10.67 -11.18
C GLN A 136 9.95 10.45 -9.79
N LEU A 137 8.70 9.98 -9.73
CA LEU A 137 8.01 9.73 -8.45
C LEU A 137 8.63 8.57 -7.66
N SER A 138 9.16 7.57 -8.35
CA SER A 138 9.80 6.39 -7.77
C SER A 138 11.20 6.67 -7.23
N LYS A 139 11.88 7.71 -7.73
CA LYS A 139 13.22 8.09 -7.30
C LYS A 139 13.28 8.32 -5.79
N SER A 140 12.29 9.03 -5.26
CA SER A 140 12.18 9.32 -3.82
C SER A 140 12.07 8.07 -2.94
N LEU A 141 11.50 6.97 -3.46
CA LEU A 141 11.50 5.68 -2.76
C LEU A 141 12.89 5.06 -2.84
N LYS A 142 13.45 4.91 -4.03
CA LYS A 142 14.73 4.22 -4.25
C LYS A 142 15.92 4.87 -3.51
N GLU A 143 15.84 6.18 -3.28
CA GLU A 143 16.89 6.94 -2.61
C GLU A 143 16.75 6.98 -1.08
N ARG A 144 15.56 6.72 -0.53
CA ARG A 144 15.36 6.68 0.92
C ARG A 144 16.21 5.56 1.53
N PRO A 145 17.04 5.85 2.55
CA PRO A 145 17.80 4.82 3.27
C PRO A 145 16.92 3.66 3.74
N VAL A 146 15.73 4.00 4.22
CA VAL A 146 14.63 3.09 4.61
C VAL A 146 14.28 2.08 3.53
N ALA A 147 14.12 2.54 2.29
CA ALA A 147 13.67 1.69 1.19
C ALA A 147 14.80 0.80 0.66
N LYS A 148 16.07 1.16 0.91
CA LYS A 148 17.22 0.29 0.60
C LYS A 148 17.23 -0.95 1.50
N GLU A 149 16.83 -0.80 2.77
CA GLU A 149 16.79 -1.92 3.71
C GLU A 149 15.58 -2.84 3.51
N VAL A 150 14.42 -2.27 3.14
CA VAL A 150 13.19 -3.04 2.92
C VAL A 150 13.10 -3.57 1.48
N GLY A 151 13.66 -2.86 0.50
CA GLY A 151 13.59 -3.19 -0.92
C GLY A 151 12.16 -3.02 -1.43
N ILE A 152 11.78 -1.81 -1.81
CA ILE A 152 10.41 -1.48 -2.27
C ILE A 152 10.47 -0.90 -3.68
N THR A 153 9.59 -1.37 -4.56
CA THR A 153 9.24 -0.70 -5.82
C THR A 153 7.90 0.01 -5.70
N GLY A 154 7.64 0.98 -6.57
CA GLY A 154 6.43 1.80 -6.55
C GLY A 154 6.76 3.28 -6.57
N PHE A 155 5.81 4.11 -6.14
CA PHE A 155 5.96 5.56 -6.19
C PHE A 155 5.43 6.25 -4.93
N ILE A 156 5.96 7.45 -4.67
CA ILE A 156 5.36 8.41 -3.73
C ILE A 156 5.02 9.68 -4.50
N TYR A 157 3.76 10.09 -4.42
CA TYR A 157 3.32 11.42 -4.82
C TYR A 157 3.18 12.31 -3.57
N GLN A 158 3.70 13.54 -3.63
CA GLN A 158 3.64 14.50 -2.52
C GLN A 158 3.06 15.82 -2.99
N LYS A 159 2.18 16.41 -2.18
CA LYS A 159 1.60 17.74 -2.39
C LYS A 159 1.80 18.58 -1.12
N PRO A 160 2.92 19.33 -1.03
CA PRO A 160 3.19 20.22 0.10
C PRO A 160 2.17 21.36 0.17
N GLY A 161 1.93 21.89 1.37
CA GLY A 161 1.06 23.06 1.60
C GLY A 161 -0.45 22.77 1.64
N GLU A 162 -0.88 21.57 1.24
CA GLU A 162 -2.29 21.22 1.10
C GLU A 162 -2.68 19.95 1.88
N ILE A 163 -3.91 19.93 2.38
CA ILE A 163 -4.58 18.73 2.90
C ILE A 163 -5.65 18.27 1.90
N ASN A 164 -5.38 17.17 1.21
CA ASN A 164 -6.27 16.50 0.28
C ASN A 164 -6.62 15.10 0.80
N ASN A 165 -7.76 14.98 1.48
CA ASN A 165 -8.24 13.71 2.02
C ASN A 165 -8.72 12.72 0.95
N LYS A 166 -8.84 13.16 -0.31
CA LYS A 166 -9.29 12.35 -1.46
C LYS A 166 -8.14 11.97 -2.39
N ILE A 167 -6.89 12.16 -1.97
CA ILE A 167 -5.73 11.84 -2.80
C ILE A 167 -5.74 10.37 -3.26
N SER A 168 -6.21 9.47 -2.40
CA SER A 168 -6.33 8.05 -2.71
C SER A 168 -7.32 7.75 -3.83
N ASP A 169 -8.39 8.53 -3.99
CA ASP A 169 -9.40 8.30 -5.02
C ASP A 169 -8.82 8.49 -6.43
N LYS A 170 -7.83 9.38 -6.55
CA LYS A 170 -7.10 9.59 -7.79
C LYS A 170 -6.22 8.39 -8.13
N PHE A 171 -5.47 7.85 -7.17
CA PHE A 171 -4.39 6.90 -7.46
C PHE A 171 -4.75 5.42 -7.28
N LEU A 172 -5.65 5.09 -6.35
CA LEU A 172 -5.98 3.69 -6.04
C LEU A 172 -6.46 2.88 -7.23
N PRO A 173 -7.33 3.38 -8.14
CA PRO A 173 -7.76 2.59 -9.29
C PRO A 173 -6.59 2.11 -10.17
N MET A 174 -5.60 2.98 -10.39
CA MET A 174 -4.40 2.65 -11.18
C MET A 174 -3.52 1.61 -10.48
N VAL A 175 -3.37 1.74 -9.16
CA VAL A 175 -2.57 0.80 -8.35
C VAL A 175 -3.23 -0.57 -8.27
N LEU A 176 -4.54 -0.62 -8.05
CA LEU A 176 -5.30 -1.88 -8.00
C LEU A 176 -5.30 -2.57 -9.37
N LYS A 177 -5.34 -1.81 -10.47
CA LYS A 177 -5.14 -2.36 -11.82
C LYS A 177 -3.74 -2.96 -11.99
N ALA A 178 -2.69 -2.24 -11.59
CA ALA A 178 -1.32 -2.74 -11.65
C ALA A 178 -1.14 -4.01 -10.83
N TYR A 179 -1.69 -4.07 -9.62
CA TYR A 179 -1.60 -5.25 -8.79
C TYR A 179 -2.43 -6.43 -9.32
N SER A 180 -3.60 -6.17 -9.91
CA SER A 180 -4.40 -7.23 -10.56
C SER A 180 -3.61 -7.90 -11.68
N ARG A 181 -2.86 -7.13 -12.49
CA ARG A 181 -1.95 -7.68 -13.51
C ARG A 181 -0.82 -8.51 -12.92
N VAL A 182 -0.31 -8.14 -11.74
CA VAL A 182 0.67 -8.99 -11.02
C VAL A 182 0.03 -10.32 -10.62
N LEU A 183 -1.21 -10.31 -10.12
CA LEU A 183 -1.90 -11.54 -9.68
C LEU A 183 -2.33 -12.47 -10.84
N GLU A 184 -2.38 -11.96 -12.07
CA GLU A 184 -2.59 -12.74 -13.30
C GLU A 184 -1.32 -13.47 -13.77
N SER A 185 -0.14 -13.10 -13.26
CA SER A 185 1.12 -13.79 -13.57
C SER A 185 1.34 -15.02 -12.72
N GLU A 186 2.34 -15.83 -13.08
CA GLU A 186 2.69 -17.03 -12.34
C GLU A 186 3.13 -16.69 -10.90
N PRO A 187 2.68 -17.46 -9.89
CA PRO A 187 3.09 -17.26 -8.51
C PRO A 187 4.58 -17.56 -8.37
N ALA A 188 5.29 -16.67 -7.68
CA ALA A 188 6.70 -16.84 -7.33
C ALA A 188 6.81 -17.08 -5.84
N LYS A 189 7.33 -18.23 -5.43
CA LYS A 189 7.58 -18.50 -4.00
C LYS A 189 8.62 -17.53 -3.47
N CYS A 190 8.18 -16.58 -2.66
CA CYS A 190 9.06 -15.82 -1.79
C CYS A 190 9.04 -16.45 -0.40
N PRO A 191 10.17 -16.45 0.32
CA PRO A 191 10.12 -16.80 1.72
C PRO A 191 9.34 -15.73 2.49
N VAL A 192 8.12 -16.04 2.91
CA VAL A 192 7.21 -15.16 3.68
C VAL A 192 7.91 -14.60 4.93
N HIS A 193 8.83 -15.36 5.52
CA HIS A 193 9.64 -14.92 6.65
C HIS A 193 10.48 -13.66 6.35
N LEU A 194 10.97 -13.48 5.12
CA LEU A 194 11.72 -12.29 4.73
C LEU A 194 10.84 -11.04 4.74
N TRP A 195 9.56 -11.17 4.40
CA TRP A 195 8.60 -10.06 4.47
C TRP A 195 8.19 -9.73 5.87
N ARG A 196 7.87 -10.75 6.65
CA ARG A 196 7.51 -10.60 8.05
C ARG A 196 8.62 -9.90 8.83
N GLU A 197 9.87 -10.31 8.65
CA GLU A 197 11.03 -9.68 9.32
C GLU A 197 11.25 -8.23 8.85
N ARG A 198 11.19 -7.97 7.53
CA ARG A 198 11.42 -6.62 6.99
C ARG A 198 10.31 -5.64 7.37
N ILE A 199 9.06 -6.07 7.34
CA ILE A 199 7.90 -5.20 7.60
C ILE A 199 7.63 -5.07 9.11
N ILE A 200 7.60 -6.17 9.87
CA ILE A 200 7.35 -6.10 11.32
C ILE A 200 8.60 -5.59 12.06
N GLY A 201 9.80 -5.93 11.60
CA GLY A 201 11.05 -5.51 12.22
C GLY A 201 11.51 -4.13 11.75
N LYS A 202 12.02 -4.05 10.51
CA LYS A 202 12.73 -2.85 10.02
C LYS A 202 11.79 -1.67 9.76
N GLN A 203 10.65 -1.88 9.10
CA GLN A 203 9.69 -0.80 8.84
C GLN A 203 9.13 -0.22 10.14
N ALA A 204 8.87 -1.05 11.16
CA ALA A 204 8.42 -0.56 12.47
C ALA A 204 9.42 0.38 13.14
N ILE A 205 10.73 0.09 13.05
CA ILE A 205 11.81 0.95 13.57
C ILE A 205 11.86 2.26 12.80
N VAL A 206 11.72 2.21 11.48
CA VAL A 206 11.71 3.41 10.66
C VAL A 206 10.53 4.31 11.00
N GLU A 207 9.31 3.76 11.02
CA GLU A 207 8.11 4.52 11.37
C GLU A 207 8.26 5.12 12.77
N PHE A 208 8.82 4.38 13.72
CA PHE A 208 9.12 4.91 15.06
C PHE A 208 9.97 6.20 14.99
N HIS A 209 11.05 6.20 14.21
CA HIS A 209 11.89 7.40 14.04
C HIS A 209 11.17 8.51 13.28
N LEU A 210 10.43 8.19 12.22
CA LEU A 210 9.64 9.18 11.47
C LEU A 210 8.59 9.88 12.36
N PHE A 211 7.83 9.12 13.14
CA PHE A 211 6.85 9.69 14.06
C PHE A 211 7.51 10.55 15.14
N LYS A 212 8.68 10.13 15.66
CA LYS A 212 9.46 10.92 16.62
C LYS A 212 9.93 12.24 16.02
N ASP A 213 10.48 12.21 14.80
CA ASP A 213 10.95 13.41 14.08
C ASP A 213 9.80 14.37 13.77
N GLU A 214 8.58 13.85 13.62
CA GLU A 214 7.35 14.63 13.43
C GLU A 214 6.73 15.14 14.73
N GLY A 215 7.33 14.82 15.89
CA GLY A 215 6.93 15.30 17.22
C GLY A 215 5.88 14.45 17.93
N PHE A 216 5.59 13.23 17.44
CA PHE A 216 4.67 12.28 18.06
C PHE A 216 5.39 11.33 19.01
N ASP A 217 4.72 10.96 20.10
CA ASP A 217 5.17 9.92 21.03
C ASP A 217 4.47 8.61 20.68
N VAL A 218 5.02 7.86 19.74
CA VAL A 218 4.54 6.50 19.42
C VAL A 218 5.60 5.49 19.84
N PRO A 219 5.32 4.56 20.78
CA PRO A 219 6.31 3.58 21.20
C PRO A 219 6.57 2.56 20.08
N LEU A 220 7.81 2.07 19.98
CA LEU A 220 8.22 1.07 18.97
C LEU A 220 7.38 -0.21 19.07
N SER A 221 7.01 -0.64 20.29
CA SER A 221 6.13 -1.79 20.51
C SER A 221 4.77 -1.62 19.85
N ALA A 222 4.19 -0.40 19.85
CA ALA A 222 2.93 -0.14 19.17
C ALA A 222 3.06 -0.17 17.65
N GLN A 223 4.19 0.30 17.10
CA GLN A 223 4.46 0.15 15.65
C GLN A 223 4.59 -1.32 15.26
N ARG A 224 5.34 -2.11 16.05
CA ARG A 224 5.46 -3.57 15.83
C ARG A 224 4.10 -4.26 15.90
N ALA A 225 3.31 -3.99 16.93
CA ALA A 225 1.97 -4.55 17.07
C ALA A 225 1.07 -4.21 15.87
N PHE A 226 1.11 -2.96 15.40
CA PHE A 226 0.41 -2.54 14.19
C PHE A 226 0.83 -3.35 12.96
N PHE A 227 2.13 -3.45 12.66
CA PHE A 227 2.60 -4.21 11.50
C PHE A 227 2.34 -5.71 11.63
N THR A 228 2.39 -6.27 12.85
CA THR A 228 1.96 -7.65 13.11
C THR A 228 0.50 -7.82 12.72
N MET A 229 -0.42 -6.97 13.20
CA MET A 229 -1.84 -7.07 12.83
C MET A 229 -2.08 -7.00 11.31
N MET A 230 -1.23 -6.27 10.58
CA MET A 230 -1.34 -6.13 9.12
C MET A 230 -0.75 -7.32 8.36
N MET A 231 0.23 -8.03 8.91
CA MET A 231 1.04 -9.04 8.20
C MET A 231 0.95 -10.46 8.76
N ASP A 232 0.36 -10.67 9.93
CA ASP A 232 0.27 -12.00 10.53
C ASP A 232 -0.63 -12.92 9.72
N ASP A 233 -0.30 -14.21 9.76
CA ASP A 233 -1.15 -15.24 9.20
C ASP A 233 -2.40 -15.36 10.07
N ARG A 234 -3.54 -15.66 9.44
CA ARG A 234 -4.77 -15.99 10.17
C ARG A 234 -4.80 -17.48 10.42
N GLU A 235 -5.25 -17.89 11.60
CA GLU A 235 -5.66 -19.27 11.78
C GLU A 235 -6.76 -19.58 10.76
N PRO A 236 -6.69 -20.72 10.06
CA PRO A 236 -7.77 -21.13 9.19
C PRO A 236 -9.05 -21.19 10.01
N GLU A 237 -10.13 -20.56 9.53
CA GLU A 237 -11.45 -20.83 10.08
C GLU A 237 -11.77 -22.30 9.79
N GLU A 238 -11.92 -23.12 10.84
CA GLU A 238 -12.33 -24.54 10.75
C GLU A 238 -13.70 -24.70 10.09
#